data_AF-A0A6I6EF02-F1
#
_entry.id   AF-A0A6I6EF02-F1
#
_cell.length_a   1.000
_cell.length_b   1.000
_cell.length_c   1.000
_cell.angle_alpha   90.00
_cell.angle_beta   90.00
_cell.angle_gamma   90.00
#
_symmetry.space_group_name_H-M   'P 1'
#
loop_
_entity.id
_entity.type
_entity.pdbx_description
1 polymer ?
#
loop_
_entity_poly.entity_id
_entity_poly.type
_entity_poly.pdbx_seq_one_letter_code
_entity_poly.pdbx_strand_id
1 'polypeptide(L)'
;MPYFPSPQTMSRALLASMILLLAACSSDYEGQQCSAEIQTLTGEPRGNINGMVIDRFSSFSIALPDLKLDSGPLHSNDHQLYIPSATTPDGWLAQRISDHRFTIINAPKDQVINFTCP
;
A
#
# COMPACT_ATOMS: atom_id res chain seq x y z
N MET A 1 -19.91 37.14 -31.61
CA MET A 1 -20.77 37.15 -30.41
C MET A 1 -20.36 35.97 -29.54
N PRO A 2 -19.93 36.16 -28.28
CA PRO A 2 -19.56 35.04 -27.43
C PRO A 2 -20.81 34.29 -26.99
N TYR A 3 -20.81 32.97 -27.18
CA TYR A 3 -21.88 32.07 -26.77
C TYR A 3 -21.77 31.84 -25.26
N PHE A 4 -22.72 32.35 -24.48
CA PHE A 4 -22.81 32.05 -23.05
C PHE A 4 -23.66 30.79 -22.84
N PRO A 5 -23.11 29.72 -22.25
CA PRO A 5 -23.87 28.50 -21.98
C PRO A 5 -24.98 28.77 -20.96
N SER A 6 -26.13 28.15 -21.15
CA SER A 6 -27.27 28.28 -20.24
C SER A 6 -26.92 27.71 -18.84
N PRO A 7 -27.54 28.21 -17.76
CA PRO A 7 -27.27 27.73 -16.39
C PRO A 7 -27.53 26.22 -16.22
N GLN A 8 -28.44 25.64 -17.02
CA GLN A 8 -28.69 24.19 -17.05
C GLN A 8 -27.53 23.41 -17.68
N THR A 9 -26.93 23.96 -18.74
CA THR A 9 -25.75 23.36 -19.39
C THR A 9 -24.53 23.41 -18.48
N MET A 10 -24.37 24.51 -17.73
CA MET A 10 -23.28 24.71 -16.77
C MET A 10 -23.39 23.74 -15.58
N SER A 11 -24.59 23.54 -15.05
CA SER A 11 -24.85 22.60 -13.95
C SER A 11 -24.57 21.15 -14.35
N ARG A 12 -24.94 20.75 -15.58
CA ARG A 12 -24.65 19.41 -16.11
C ARG A 12 -23.16 19.17 -16.29
N ALA A 13 -22.41 20.17 -16.76
CA ALA A 13 -20.96 20.09 -16.89
C ALA A 13 -20.26 19.94 -15.53
N LEU A 14 -20.70 20.68 -14.51
CA LEU A 14 -20.21 20.57 -13.14
C LEU A 14 -20.46 19.18 -12.56
N LEU A 15 -21.69 18.66 -12.66
CA LEU A 15 -21.99 17.29 -12.21
C LEU A 15 -21.15 16.24 -12.92
N ALA A 16 -21.00 16.34 -14.25
CA ALA A 16 -20.17 15.41 -15.01
C ALA A 16 -18.70 15.48 -14.56
N SER A 17 -18.17 16.67 -14.33
CA SER A 17 -16.80 16.85 -13.83
C SER A 17 -16.59 16.27 -12.44
N MET A 18 -17.58 16.41 -11.55
CA MET A 18 -17.52 15.85 -10.19
C MET A 18 -17.49 14.32 -10.22
N ILE A 19 -18.31 13.70 -11.08
CA ILE A 19 -18.35 12.23 -11.24
C ILE A 19 -17.03 11.70 -11.81
N LEU A 20 -16.45 12.39 -12.80
CA LEU A 20 -15.15 12.02 -13.37
C LEU A 20 -14.01 12.14 -12.35
N LEU A 21 -14.02 13.18 -11.50
CA LEU A 21 -13.05 13.35 -10.43
C LEU A 21 -13.17 12.26 -9.35
N LEU A 22 -14.39 11.85 -9.00
CA LEU A 22 -14.63 10.76 -8.04
C LEU A 22 -14.23 9.39 -8.59
N ALA A 23 -14.45 9.14 -9.89
CA ALA A 23 -14.06 7.89 -10.53
C ALA A 23 -12.53 7.73 -10.65
N ALA A 24 -11.79 8.82 -10.83
CA ALA A 24 -10.33 8.80 -10.89
C ALA A 24 -9.65 8.43 -9.55
N CYS A 25 -10.37 8.52 -8.42
CA CYS A 25 -9.88 8.05 -7.12
C CYS A 25 -10.16 6.57 -6.84
N SER A 26 -10.94 5.90 -7.69
CA SER A 26 -11.26 4.48 -7.58
C SER A 26 -10.35 3.66 -8.51
N SER A 27 -9.03 3.80 -8.36
CA SER A 27 -8.11 2.86 -9.01
C SER A 27 -8.15 1.53 -8.26
N ASP A 28 -8.55 0.46 -8.94
CA ASP A 28 -8.40 -0.88 -8.40
C ASP A 28 -6.91 -1.17 -8.23
N TYR A 29 -6.49 -1.39 -6.99
CA TYR A 29 -5.12 -1.79 -6.69
C TYR A 29 -5.00 -3.30 -6.94
N GLU A 30 -4.34 -3.67 -8.04
CA GLU A 30 -4.06 -5.07 -8.31
C GLU A 30 -2.96 -5.59 -7.38
N GLY A 31 -3.21 -6.74 -6.76
CA GLY A 31 -2.20 -7.42 -5.96
C GLY A 31 -1.12 -8.03 -6.85
N GLN A 32 0.12 -7.98 -6.38
CA GLN A 32 1.27 -8.57 -7.06
C GLN A 32 1.82 -9.77 -6.28
N GLN A 33 2.18 -10.84 -6.98
CA GLN A 33 2.90 -11.95 -6.39
C GLN A 33 4.36 -11.53 -6.18
N CYS A 34 4.80 -11.54 -4.93
CA CYS A 34 6.13 -11.13 -4.52
C CYS A 34 6.87 -12.31 -3.89
N SER A 35 8.16 -12.40 -4.17
CA SER A 35 9.07 -13.30 -3.46
C SER A 35 9.32 -12.73 -2.07
N ALA A 36 9.34 -13.59 -1.06
CA ALA A 36 9.55 -13.17 0.31
C ALA A 36 10.60 -14.03 1.01
N GLU A 37 11.54 -13.38 1.68
CA GLU A 37 12.56 -14.02 2.50
C GLU A 37 12.23 -13.83 3.97
N ILE A 38 12.26 -14.93 4.74
CA ILE A 38 12.05 -14.94 6.18
C ILE A 38 13.41 -15.01 6.86
N GLN A 39 13.66 -14.10 7.81
CA GLN A 39 14.87 -14.04 8.60
C GLN A 39 14.56 -13.79 10.08
N THR A 40 15.54 -14.01 10.95
CA THR A 40 15.52 -13.50 12.33
C THR A 40 15.68 -11.98 12.36
N LEU A 41 15.47 -11.36 13.52
CA LEU A 41 15.80 -9.93 13.70
C LEU A 41 17.30 -9.65 13.55
N THR A 42 18.14 -10.67 13.74
CA THR A 42 19.60 -10.60 13.57
C THR A 42 20.06 -10.93 12.13
N GLY A 43 19.13 -11.25 11.22
CA GLY A 43 19.41 -11.52 9.81
C GLY A 43 19.77 -12.96 9.46
N GLU A 44 19.59 -13.91 10.38
CA GLU A 44 19.77 -15.33 10.09
C GLU A 44 18.60 -15.84 9.21
N PRO A 45 18.87 -16.44 8.04
CA PRO A 45 17.82 -16.86 7.12
C PRO A 45 17.04 -18.07 7.65
N ARG A 46 15.72 -18.03 7.56
CA ARG A 46 14.79 -19.10 7.95
C ARG A 46 14.04 -19.74 6.79
N GLY A 47 14.08 -19.13 5.60
CA GLY A 47 13.51 -19.70 4.38
C GLY A 47 12.88 -18.66 3.47
N ASN A 48 12.30 -19.13 2.38
CA ASN A 48 11.62 -18.30 1.39
C ASN A 48 10.17 -18.75 1.22
N ILE A 49 9.28 -17.80 0.98
CA ILE A 49 7.87 -18.01 0.66
C ILE A 49 7.45 -17.06 -0.47
N ASN A 50 6.28 -17.27 -1.04
CA ASN A 50 5.65 -16.29 -1.91
C ASN A 50 4.43 -15.70 -1.21
N GLY A 51 4.23 -14.39 -1.38
CA GLY A 51 3.10 -13.66 -0.82
C GLY A 51 2.47 -12.75 -1.84
N MET A 52 1.22 -12.38 -1.59
CA MET A 52 0.53 -11.35 -2.35
C MET A 52 0.67 -10.02 -1.63
N VAL A 53 1.13 -8.98 -2.34
CA VAL A 53 1.18 -7.61 -1.82
C VAL A 53 0.20 -6.76 -2.62
N ILE A 54 -0.67 -6.04 -1.92
CA ILE A 54 -1.55 -5.02 -2.51
C ILE A 54 -1.06 -3.67 -1.98
N ASP A 55 -0.35 -2.91 -2.81
CA ASP A 55 0.15 -1.58 -2.47
C ASP A 55 -0.90 -0.51 -2.79
N ARG A 56 -1.24 0.33 -1.80
CA ARG A 56 -2.16 1.47 -1.93
C ARG A 56 -1.44 2.80 -1.73
N PHE A 57 -0.10 2.81 -1.83
CA PHE A 57 0.81 3.94 -1.64
C PHE A 57 0.86 4.47 -0.19
N SER A 58 -0.30 4.81 0.38
CA SER A 58 -0.47 5.28 1.76
C SER A 58 -0.74 4.13 2.76
N SER A 59 -0.95 2.92 2.26
CA SER A 59 -1.09 1.69 3.03
C SER A 59 -0.77 0.50 2.12
N PHE A 60 -0.57 -0.68 2.68
CA PHE A 60 -0.48 -1.91 1.91
C PHE A 60 -1.04 -3.11 2.69
N SER A 61 -1.41 -4.15 1.98
CA SER A 61 -1.84 -5.41 2.57
C SER A 61 -0.98 -6.56 2.07
N ILE A 62 -0.72 -7.52 2.95
CA ILE A 62 0.00 -8.76 2.64
C ILE A 62 -0.94 -9.93 2.88
N ALA A 63 -0.94 -10.88 1.95
CA ALA A 63 -1.51 -12.20 2.16
C ALA A 63 -0.43 -13.28 1.94
N LEU A 64 -0.15 -14.02 3.01
CA LEU A 64 0.61 -15.26 3.05
C LEU A 64 -0.36 -16.44 3.29
N PRO A 65 0.08 -17.70 3.14
CA PRO A 65 -0.77 -18.86 3.42
C PRO A 65 -1.47 -18.82 4.79
N ASP A 66 -0.74 -18.42 5.84
CA ASP A 66 -1.22 -18.44 7.23
C ASP A 66 -1.35 -17.04 7.87
N LEU A 67 -1.19 -15.97 7.10
CA LEU A 67 -1.22 -14.60 7.60
C LEU A 67 -1.86 -13.65 6.58
N LYS A 68 -2.85 -12.88 7.03
CA LYS A 68 -3.32 -11.68 6.34
C LYS A 68 -3.00 -10.49 7.21
N LEU A 69 -2.34 -9.49 6.65
CA LEU A 69 -1.89 -8.31 7.36
C LEU A 69 -2.28 -7.07 6.57
N ASP A 70 -2.92 -6.12 7.25
CA ASP A 70 -3.12 -4.76 6.74
C ASP A 70 -2.18 -3.85 7.53
N SER A 71 -1.37 -3.04 6.83
CA SER A 71 -0.47 -2.09 7.48
C SER A 71 -1.24 -0.99 8.20
N GLY A 72 -2.47 -0.69 7.76
CA GLY A 72 -3.12 0.57 8.07
C GLY A 72 -2.39 1.76 7.43
N PRO A 73 -2.76 2.99 7.81
CA PRO A 73 -2.13 4.21 7.27
C PRO A 73 -0.65 4.29 7.64
N LEU A 74 0.22 4.40 6.64
CA LEU A 74 1.65 4.56 6.83
C LEU A 74 1.95 5.97 7.35
N HIS A 75 2.81 6.04 8.37
CA HIS A 75 3.32 7.29 8.91
C HIS A 75 4.61 7.68 8.18
N SER A 76 4.52 8.68 7.30
CA SER A 76 5.59 9.60 6.89
C SER A 76 5.05 10.50 5.79
N ASN A 77 5.34 11.81 5.86
CA ASN A 77 5.04 12.75 4.77
C ASN A 77 6.27 13.06 3.91
N ASP A 78 7.46 12.58 4.30
CA ASP A 78 8.72 12.79 3.58
C ASP A 78 9.50 11.47 3.50
N HIS A 79 9.40 10.83 2.34
CA HIS A 79 10.02 9.54 2.05
C HIS A 79 11.54 9.65 1.83
N GLN A 80 12.09 10.87 1.70
CA GLN A 80 13.53 11.08 1.62
C GLN A 80 14.21 11.00 2.98
N LEU A 81 13.46 11.25 4.06
CA LEU A 81 13.96 11.28 5.43
C LEU A 81 13.57 10.05 6.24
N TYR A 82 12.40 9.47 5.97
CA TYR A 82 11.86 8.36 6.74
C TYR A 82 11.23 7.28 5.87
N ILE A 83 11.42 6.02 6.28
CA ILE A 83 10.71 4.88 5.69
C ILE A 83 9.24 4.94 6.14
N PRO A 84 8.27 5.04 5.21
CA PRO A 84 6.85 4.97 5.54
C PRO A 84 6.53 3.67 6.27
N SER A 85 5.97 3.78 7.47
CA SER A 85 5.75 2.62 8.32
C SER A 85 4.56 2.77 9.25
N ALA A 86 4.01 1.65 9.70
CA ALA A 86 2.92 1.60 10.65
C ALA A 86 3.04 0.37 11.55
N THR A 87 2.51 0.46 12.77
CA THR A 87 2.34 -0.70 13.64
C THR A 87 0.91 -1.21 13.53
N THR A 88 0.74 -2.47 13.17
CA THR A 88 -0.58 -3.10 13.04
C THR A 88 -1.18 -3.39 14.42
N PRO A 89 -2.51 -3.55 14.54
CA PRO A 89 -3.15 -3.92 15.80
C PRO A 89 -2.59 -5.20 16.44
N ASP A 90 -2.15 -6.14 15.60
CA ASP A 90 -1.57 -7.42 16.03
C ASP A 90 -0.07 -7.33 16.35
N GLY A 91 0.50 -6.12 16.40
CA GLY A 91 1.86 -5.85 16.86
C GLY A 91 2.95 -6.04 15.81
N TRP A 92 2.60 -6.11 14.52
CA TRP A 92 3.60 -6.12 13.46
C TRP A 92 4.05 -4.70 13.13
N LEU A 93 5.34 -4.49 12.88
CA LEU A 93 5.82 -3.30 12.22
C LEU A 93 5.82 -3.55 10.71
N ALA A 94 5.06 -2.77 9.96
CA ALA A 94 4.94 -2.82 8.52
C ALA A 94 5.68 -1.62 7.91
N GLN A 95 6.53 -1.85 6.90
CA GLN A 95 7.37 -0.83 6.28
C GLN A 95 7.33 -0.95 4.76
N ARG A 96 7.15 0.18 4.08
CA ARG A 96 7.26 0.31 2.63
C ARG A 96 8.64 0.86 2.28
N ILE A 97 9.58 -0.02 1.96
CA ILE A 97 11.00 0.33 1.73
C ILE A 97 11.17 1.05 0.38
N SER A 98 10.44 0.60 -0.63
CA SER A 98 10.32 1.25 -1.93
C SER A 98 9.00 0.86 -2.59
N ASP A 99 8.80 1.22 -3.85
CA ASP A 99 7.61 0.83 -4.62
C ASP A 99 7.52 -0.68 -4.89
N HIS A 100 8.64 -1.41 -4.75
CA HIS A 100 8.73 -2.85 -5.02
C HIS A 100 9.26 -3.66 -3.84
N ARG A 101 9.51 -3.01 -2.69
CA ARG A 101 10.11 -3.65 -1.51
C ARG A 101 9.33 -3.30 -0.26
N PHE A 102 8.91 -4.33 0.46
CA PHE A 102 8.10 -4.21 1.67
C PHE A 102 8.69 -5.10 2.75
N THR A 103 8.56 -4.71 4.01
CA THR A 103 9.05 -5.49 5.15
C THR A 103 7.98 -5.53 6.22
N ILE A 104 7.74 -6.71 6.79
CA ILE A 104 6.98 -6.85 8.05
C ILE A 104 7.85 -7.50 9.11
N ILE A 105 7.76 -6.99 10.33
CA ILE A 105 8.58 -7.41 11.47
C ILE A 105 7.67 -7.78 12.63
N ASN A 106 7.89 -8.96 13.19
CA ASN A 106 7.27 -9.41 14.44
C ASN A 106 8.38 -9.65 15.46
N ALA A 107 8.60 -8.64 16.31
CA ALA A 107 9.67 -8.70 17.31
C ALA A 107 9.49 -9.84 18.33
N PRO A 108 8.29 -10.10 18.89
CA PRO A 108 8.07 -11.24 19.80
C PRO A 108 8.38 -12.62 19.19
N LYS A 109 8.26 -12.77 17.87
CA LYS A 109 8.57 -14.03 17.15
C LYS A 109 9.98 -14.09 16.59
N ASP A 110 10.81 -13.09 16.85
CA ASP A 110 12.13 -12.94 16.25
C ASP A 110 12.07 -13.16 14.72
N GLN A 111 11.21 -12.39 14.04
CA GLN A 111 10.89 -12.63 12.64
C GLN A 111 10.84 -11.33 11.84
N VAL A 112 11.54 -11.33 10.71
CA VAL A 112 11.47 -10.35 9.63
C VAL A 112 11.05 -11.08 8.36
N ILE A 113 10.12 -10.51 7.60
CA ILE A 113 9.77 -11.01 6.27
C ILE A 113 9.95 -9.87 5.27
N ASN A 114 10.88 -10.04 4.33
CA ASN A 114 11.23 -9.07 3.31
C ASN A 114 10.63 -9.49 1.97
N PHE A 115 9.76 -8.66 1.41
CA PHE A 115 9.09 -8.88 0.13
C PHE A 115 9.79 -8.10 -0.97
N THR A 116 9.97 -8.75 -2.12
CA THR A 116 10.43 -8.14 -3.36
C THR A 116 9.44 -8.48 -4.47
N CYS A 117 8.79 -7.45 -4.99
CA CYS A 117 7.79 -7.52 -6.06
C CYS A 117 8.44 -7.21 -7.43
N PRO A 118 7.88 -7.72 -8.54
CA PRO A 118 8.38 -7.43 -9.89
C PRO A 118 8.23 -5.97 -10.30
#